data_AF-K0TF37-F1
#
_entry.id   AF-K0TF37-F1
#
_cell.length_a   1.000
_cell.length_b   1.000
_cell.length_c   1.000
_cell.angle_alpha   90.00
_cell.angle_beta   90.00
_cell.angle_gamma   90.00
#
_symmetry.space_group_name_H-M   'P 1'
#
loop_
_entity.id
_entity.type
_entity.pdbx_description
1 polymer ?
#
loop_
_entity_poly.entity_id
_entity_poly.type
_entity_poly.pdbx_seq_one_letter_code
_entity_poly.pdbx_strand_id
1 'polypeptide(L)'
;MADDGNSTKRLKTSEDDRLIAELRRKNAKLESENEELRRRARQDELEAEKLRRENAQLRGRGNPEVLPVIFATTVDLSRIDTSIVTQITSFVGTSRELLGLALTCKSFGWRQTTSSLNWSLVEEVAHREVCSRTTDAEMSSLRRYASGMTTWLSILHRFEHLLLFDVLAGRGIEHRNGDESRVYGTTNATINRYCSTAVSSSYIMTTGLHFVKFEITGSPFLG
;
A
#
# COMPACT_ATOMS: atom_id res chain seq x y z
N MET A 1 70.61 57.48 17.37
CA MET A 1 70.37 56.08 17.82
C MET A 1 69.09 56.12 18.64
N ALA A 2 68.06 55.31 18.47
CA ALA A 2 67.66 54.22 17.58
C ALA A 2 66.10 54.25 17.63
N ASP A 3 65.37 54.07 16.52
CA ASP A 3 64.82 52.81 15.97
C ASP A 3 63.66 52.19 16.78
N ASP A 4 62.82 51.46 16.03
CA ASP A 4 61.64 50.64 16.34
C ASP A 4 60.30 51.32 16.05
N GLY A 5 59.59 51.09 14.94
CA GLY A 5 59.74 50.08 13.89
C GLY A 5 58.73 48.93 14.03
N ASN A 6 57.70 48.95 13.16
CA ASN A 6 56.98 47.78 12.63
C ASN A 6 56.03 47.04 13.62
N SER A 7 54.89 46.43 13.29
CA SER A 7 54.26 46.00 12.04
C SER A 7 52.77 45.67 12.31
N THR A 8 51.83 46.32 11.62
CA THR A 8 50.43 45.85 11.54
C THR A 8 50.25 45.09 10.22
N LYS A 9 50.62 43.79 10.21
CA LYS A 9 50.30 42.89 9.09
C LYS A 9 49.19 41.92 9.48
N ARG A 10 47.99 42.22 8.97
CA ARG A 10 46.75 41.47 9.09
C ARG A 10 46.78 40.28 8.10
N LEU A 11 47.10 39.08 8.60
CA LEU A 11 47.00 37.82 7.85
C LEU A 11 45.58 37.25 8.06
N LYS A 12 44.67 37.49 7.11
CA LYS A 12 43.30 36.90 7.08
C LYS A 12 42.80 36.56 5.67
N THR A 13 43.66 36.60 4.65
CA THR A 13 43.24 36.52 3.24
C THR A 13 43.13 35.10 2.68
N SER A 14 43.91 34.12 3.16
CA SER A 14 43.99 32.82 2.47
C SER A 14 42.83 31.85 2.68
N GLU A 15 42.15 31.89 3.84
CA GLU A 15 41.02 30.99 4.13
C GLU A 15 39.74 31.48 3.46
N ASP A 16 39.50 32.79 3.47
CA ASP A 16 38.38 33.42 2.79
C ASP A 16 38.46 33.20 1.27
N ASP A 17 39.65 33.32 0.68
CA ASP A 17 39.85 33.05 -0.75
C ASP A 17 39.56 31.58 -1.13
N ARG A 18 39.86 30.64 -0.23
CA ARG A 18 39.57 29.21 -0.42
C ARG A 18 38.07 28.92 -0.38
N LEU A 19 37.36 29.51 0.58
CA LEU A 19 35.90 29.39 0.70
C LEU A 19 35.18 30.03 -0.49
N ILE A 20 35.66 31.19 -0.96
CA ILE A 20 35.13 31.87 -2.15
C ILE A 20 35.32 30.99 -3.39
N ALA A 21 36.49 30.34 -3.54
CA ALA A 21 36.73 29.43 -4.66
C ALA A 21 35.82 28.19 -4.62
N GLU A 22 35.55 27.63 -3.43
CA GLU A 22 34.64 26.50 -3.28
C GLU A 22 33.17 26.88 -3.56
N LEU A 23 32.72 28.04 -3.07
CA LEU A 23 31.39 28.57 -3.35
C LEU A 23 31.19 28.84 -4.85
N ARG A 24 32.19 29.40 -5.54
CA ARG A 24 32.15 29.58 -7.00
C ARG A 24 32.02 28.26 -7.75
N ARG A 25 32.74 27.21 -7.32
CA ARG A 25 32.60 25.86 -7.91
C ARG A 25 31.21 25.27 -7.68
N LYS A 26 30.66 25.40 -6.46
CA LYS A 26 29.31 24.92 -6.15
C LYS A 26 28.24 25.67 -6.95
N ASN A 27 28.37 26.99 -7.07
CA ASN A 27 27.46 27.81 -7.88
C ASN A 27 27.51 27.41 -9.36
N ALA A 28 28.71 27.25 -9.95
CA ALA A 28 28.83 26.81 -11.33
C ALA A 28 28.20 25.41 -11.56
N LYS A 29 28.34 24.50 -10.59
CA LYS A 29 27.68 23.18 -10.65
C LYS A 29 26.15 23.30 -10.58
N LEU A 30 25.62 24.09 -9.66
CA LEU A 30 24.18 24.31 -9.50
C LEU A 30 23.56 25.04 -10.69
N GLU A 31 24.30 25.94 -11.34
CA GLU A 31 23.88 26.60 -12.57
C GLU A 31 23.77 25.60 -13.71
N SER A 32 24.77 24.72 -13.87
CA SER A 32 24.72 23.64 -14.87
C SER A 32 23.54 22.68 -14.64
N GLU A 33 23.26 22.32 -13.39
CA GLU A 33 22.14 21.44 -13.04
C GLU A 33 20.78 22.12 -13.31
N ASN A 34 20.66 23.41 -13.00
CA ASN A 34 19.46 24.19 -13.32
C ASN A 34 19.22 24.30 -14.83
N GLU A 35 20.27 24.46 -15.64
CA GLU A 35 20.15 24.47 -17.09
C GLU A 35 19.66 23.12 -17.63
N GLU A 36 20.17 22.02 -17.08
CA GLU A 36 19.74 20.67 -17.46
C GLU A 36 18.26 20.43 -17.09
N LEU A 37 17.86 20.79 -15.87
CA LEU A 37 16.46 20.70 -15.43
C LEU A 37 15.53 21.53 -16.32
N ARG A 38 15.93 22.74 -16.70
CA ARG A 38 15.17 23.57 -17.66
C ARG A 38 15.07 22.93 -19.04
N ARG A 39 16.10 22.21 -19.49
CA ARG A 39 16.01 21.44 -20.76
C ARG A 39 15.02 20.29 -20.66
N ARG A 40 15.04 19.53 -19.57
CA ARG A 40 14.12 18.41 -19.34
C ARG A 40 12.67 18.89 -19.25
N ALA A 41 12.41 19.95 -18.47
CA ALA A 41 11.08 20.53 -18.36
C ALA A 41 10.49 20.97 -19.71
N ARG A 42 11.31 21.59 -20.59
CA ARG A 42 10.88 21.93 -21.95
C ARG A 42 10.59 20.72 -22.81
N GLN A 43 11.32 19.62 -22.63
CA GLN A 43 11.07 18.39 -23.35
C GLN A 43 9.75 17.73 -22.90
N ASP A 44 9.52 17.68 -21.59
CA ASP A 44 8.29 17.16 -21.01
C ASP A 44 7.05 17.96 -21.44
N GLU A 45 7.17 19.30 -21.52
CA GLU A 45 6.11 20.18 -22.04
C GLU A 45 5.80 19.89 -23.52
N LEU A 46 6.82 19.65 -24.34
CA LEU A 46 6.63 19.29 -25.75
C LEU A 46 5.95 17.93 -25.91
N GLU A 47 6.31 16.95 -25.07
CA GLU A 47 5.66 15.63 -25.06
C GLU A 47 4.21 15.72 -24.58
N ALA A 48 3.95 16.48 -23.52
CA ALA A 48 2.60 16.71 -23.02
C ALA A 48 1.70 17.40 -24.06
N GLU A 49 2.23 18.37 -24.81
CA GLU A 49 1.50 19.04 -25.88
C GLU A 49 1.24 18.11 -27.07
N LYS A 50 2.20 17.24 -27.41
CA LYS A 50 2.02 16.20 -28.44
C LYS A 50 0.90 15.22 -28.04
N LEU A 51 0.91 14.73 -26.80
CA LEU A 51 -0.12 13.83 -26.27
C LEU A 51 -1.49 14.52 -26.18
N ARG A 52 -1.52 15.82 -25.87
CA ARG A 52 -2.77 16.61 -25.91
C ARG A 52 -3.33 16.70 -27.32
N ARG A 53 -2.50 16.96 -28.33
CA ARG A 53 -2.93 17.00 -29.74
C ARG A 53 -3.42 15.64 -30.22
N GLU A 54 -2.74 14.56 -29.84
CA GLU A 54 -3.16 13.19 -30.15
C GLU A 54 -4.52 12.86 -29.52
N ASN A 55 -4.70 13.17 -28.23
CA ASN A 55 -6.00 13.02 -27.56
C ASN A 55 -7.10 13.88 -28.18
N ALA A 56 -6.78 15.11 -28.59
CA ALA A 56 -7.74 15.99 -29.27
C ALA A 56 -8.12 15.46 -30.66
N GLN A 57 -7.18 14.87 -31.41
CA GLN A 57 -7.47 14.20 -32.68
C GLN A 57 -8.32 12.94 -32.48
N LEU A 58 -8.03 12.12 -31.47
CA LEU A 58 -8.84 10.96 -31.12
C LEU A 58 -10.28 11.38 -30.73
N ARG A 59 -10.43 12.49 -30.01
CA ARG A 59 -11.74 13.07 -29.69
C ARG A 59 -12.45 13.70 -30.89
N GLY A 60 -11.71 14.32 -31.82
CA GLY A 60 -12.25 14.94 -33.04
C GLY A 60 -12.60 13.96 -34.15
N ARG A 61 -12.08 12.72 -34.11
CA ARG A 61 -12.47 11.63 -35.02
C ARG A 61 -13.82 10.98 -34.64
N GLY A 62 -14.39 11.37 -33.51
CA GLY A 62 -15.75 11.02 -33.12
C GLY A 62 -16.76 11.99 -33.73
N ASN A 63 -17.12 11.78 -35.00
CA ASN A 63 -18.41 12.27 -35.48
C ASN A 63 -19.51 11.59 -34.64
N PRO A 64 -20.44 12.32 -34.01
CA PRO A 64 -21.64 11.76 -33.42
C PRO A 64 -22.71 11.51 -34.50
N GLU A 65 -22.31 10.91 -35.62
CA GLU A 65 -23.23 10.40 -36.65
C GLU A 65 -22.96 8.91 -36.86
N VAL A 66 -23.84 8.12 -36.24
CA VAL A 66 -24.26 6.78 -36.67
C VAL A 66 -23.12 5.79 -36.92
N LEU A 67 -22.34 5.56 -35.87
CA LEU A 67 -22.06 4.17 -35.53
C LEU A 67 -23.03 3.82 -34.40
N PRO A 68 -23.64 2.62 -34.38
CA PRO A 68 -24.30 2.15 -33.19
C PRO A 68 -23.18 1.92 -32.18
N VAL A 69 -22.79 2.99 -31.49
CA VAL A 69 -22.13 2.82 -30.23
C VAL A 69 -23.22 2.23 -29.36
N ILE A 70 -23.13 0.93 -29.17
CA ILE A 70 -23.90 0.18 -28.19
C ILE A 70 -23.39 0.66 -26.82
N PHE A 71 -23.61 1.94 -26.49
CA PHE A 71 -23.66 2.38 -25.12
C PHE A 71 -25.03 1.97 -24.64
N ALA A 72 -25.03 0.99 -23.73
CA ALA A 72 -26.19 0.32 -23.19
C ALA A 72 -26.82 -0.76 -24.11
N THR A 73 -26.09 -1.85 -24.36
CA THR A 73 -26.67 -3.04 -23.73
C THR A 73 -26.47 -2.81 -22.24
N THR A 74 -27.52 -2.34 -21.55
CA THR A 74 -27.62 -2.69 -20.14
C THR A 74 -27.49 -4.20 -20.17
N VAL A 75 -26.29 -4.71 -19.85
CA VAL A 75 -26.08 -6.15 -19.81
C VAL A 75 -27.00 -6.58 -18.69
N ASP A 76 -28.12 -7.16 -19.08
CA ASP A 76 -29.06 -7.76 -18.18
C ASP A 76 -28.37 -8.97 -17.57
N LEU A 77 -27.64 -8.72 -16.49
CA LEU A 77 -26.92 -9.74 -15.76
C LEU A 77 -27.89 -10.78 -15.16
N SER A 78 -29.21 -10.55 -15.16
CA SER A 78 -30.17 -11.59 -14.77
C SER A 78 -30.13 -12.81 -15.70
N ARG A 79 -29.61 -12.65 -16.93
CA ARG A 79 -29.44 -13.72 -17.92
C ARG A 79 -28.07 -14.39 -17.87
N ILE A 80 -27.12 -13.81 -17.16
CA ILE A 80 -25.78 -14.37 -17.00
C ILE A 80 -25.75 -15.09 -15.66
N ASP A 81 -25.32 -16.35 -15.68
CA ASP A 81 -25.21 -17.15 -14.48
C ASP A 81 -24.32 -16.41 -13.46
N THR A 82 -24.83 -16.22 -12.24
CA THR A 82 -24.10 -15.56 -11.15
C THR A 82 -22.71 -16.17 -10.98
N SER A 83 -22.54 -17.48 -11.18
CA SER A 83 -21.25 -18.16 -11.11
C SER A 83 -20.20 -17.61 -12.09
N ILE A 84 -20.59 -17.21 -13.31
CA ILE A 84 -19.70 -16.61 -14.32
C ILE A 84 -19.28 -15.22 -13.86
N VAL A 85 -20.23 -14.43 -13.36
CA VAL A 85 -19.93 -13.08 -12.87
C VAL A 85 -19.03 -13.18 -11.63
N THR A 86 -19.27 -14.13 -10.73
CA THR A 86 -18.41 -14.39 -9.57
C THR A 86 -17.01 -14.84 -9.98
N GLN A 87 -16.87 -15.68 -11.02
CA GLN A 87 -15.56 -16.06 -11.56
C GLN A 87 -14.81 -14.85 -12.14
N ILE A 88 -15.45 -14.05 -13.00
CA ILE A 88 -14.81 -12.85 -13.56
C ILE A 88 -14.41 -11.88 -12.44
N THR A 89 -15.29 -11.70 -11.45
CA THR A 89 -15.02 -10.82 -10.31
C THR A 89 -13.94 -11.37 -9.40
N SER A 90 -13.73 -12.69 -9.34
CA SER A 90 -12.61 -13.27 -8.58
C SER A 90 -11.23 -12.95 -9.16
N PHE A 91 -11.16 -12.55 -10.44
CA PHE A 91 -9.93 -12.02 -11.04
C PHE A 91 -9.68 -10.54 -10.70
N VAL A 92 -10.66 -9.87 -10.10
CA VAL A 92 -10.50 -8.53 -9.54
C VAL A 92 -9.76 -8.71 -8.21
N GLY A 93 -8.43 -8.67 -8.30
CA GLY A 93 -7.54 -9.31 -7.32
C GLY A 93 -7.42 -8.60 -5.97
N THR A 94 -7.87 -7.35 -5.85
CA THR A 94 -7.80 -6.59 -4.60
C THR A 94 -9.15 -6.10 -4.10
N SER A 95 -9.28 -5.98 -2.78
CA SER A 95 -10.43 -5.41 -2.09
C SER A 95 -10.77 -3.99 -2.58
N ARG A 96 -9.76 -3.22 -2.98
CA ARG A 96 -9.91 -1.88 -3.55
C ARG A 96 -10.56 -1.89 -4.93
N GLU A 97 -10.17 -2.82 -5.79
CA GLU A 97 -10.76 -2.94 -7.13
C GLU A 97 -12.20 -3.48 -7.03
N LEU A 98 -12.45 -4.42 -6.13
CA LEU A 98 -13.79 -4.91 -5.80
C LEU A 98 -14.70 -3.78 -5.26
N LEU A 99 -14.16 -2.91 -4.39
CA LEU A 99 -14.86 -1.71 -3.93
C LEU A 99 -15.16 -0.76 -5.08
N GLY A 100 -14.17 -0.51 -5.96
CA GLY A 100 -14.36 0.29 -7.16
C GLY A 100 -15.51 -0.24 -8.03
N LEU A 101 -15.54 -1.55 -8.27
CA LEU A 101 -16.59 -2.22 -9.05
C LEU A 101 -17.98 -2.06 -8.42
N ALA A 102 -18.08 -2.24 -7.09
CA ALA A 102 -19.32 -2.04 -6.35
C ALA A 102 -19.85 -0.60 -6.48
N LEU A 103 -18.96 0.39 -6.47
CA LEU A 103 -19.31 1.81 -6.56
C LEU A 103 -19.67 2.23 -7.98
N THR A 104 -19.02 1.65 -9.00
CA THR A 104 -19.26 2.01 -10.41
C THR A 104 -20.43 1.23 -11.04
N CYS A 105 -20.82 0.09 -10.48
CA CYS A 105 -21.90 -0.73 -11.04
C CYS A 105 -22.85 -1.28 -9.96
N LYS A 106 -24.10 -0.83 -10.04
CA LYS A 106 -25.17 -1.20 -9.09
C LYS A 106 -25.33 -2.71 -8.96
N SER A 107 -25.25 -3.48 -10.04
CA SER A 107 -25.44 -4.94 -9.99
C SER A 107 -24.43 -5.68 -9.12
N PHE A 108 -23.22 -5.11 -8.94
CA PHE A 108 -22.16 -5.71 -8.12
C PHE A 108 -22.26 -5.29 -6.65
N GLY A 109 -22.64 -4.03 -6.39
CA GLY A 109 -22.78 -3.47 -5.04
C GLY A 109 -24.15 -3.70 -4.40
N TRP A 110 -25.18 -4.01 -5.18
CA TRP A 110 -26.55 -4.21 -4.69
C TRP A 110 -26.73 -5.58 -4.05
N ARG A 111 -27.43 -5.63 -2.92
CA ARG A 111 -27.75 -6.89 -2.22
C ARG A 111 -28.72 -7.73 -3.05
N GLN A 112 -28.35 -8.98 -3.33
CA GLN A 112 -29.20 -9.89 -4.07
C GLN A 112 -30.25 -10.50 -3.14
N THR A 113 -31.52 -10.17 -3.38
CA THR A 113 -32.69 -10.69 -2.64
C THR A 113 -32.97 -12.17 -2.88
N THR A 114 -32.35 -12.76 -3.91
CA THR A 114 -32.46 -14.18 -4.25
C THR A 114 -31.42 -15.06 -3.56
N SER A 115 -30.38 -14.48 -2.97
CA SER A 115 -29.35 -15.22 -2.23
C SER A 115 -29.81 -15.44 -0.79
N SER A 116 -29.61 -16.66 -0.25
CA SER A 116 -30.03 -17.02 1.12
C SER A 116 -29.36 -16.16 2.22
N LEU A 117 -28.27 -15.46 1.89
CA LEU A 117 -27.55 -14.55 2.79
C LEU A 117 -27.75 -13.05 2.50
N ASN A 118 -28.54 -12.66 1.49
CA ASN A 118 -28.76 -11.27 1.08
C ASN A 118 -27.46 -10.46 0.84
N TRP A 119 -26.43 -11.11 0.30
CA TRP A 119 -25.14 -10.47 0.02
C TRP A 119 -25.15 -9.77 -1.34
N SER A 120 -24.31 -8.75 -1.50
CA SER A 120 -23.98 -8.26 -2.82
C SER A 120 -22.98 -9.20 -3.49
N LEU A 121 -22.83 -9.11 -4.80
CA LEU A 121 -21.90 -9.97 -5.53
C LEU A 121 -20.45 -9.75 -5.06
N VAL A 122 -20.07 -8.50 -4.79
CA VAL A 122 -18.75 -8.17 -4.25
C VAL A 122 -18.53 -8.75 -2.85
N GLU A 123 -19.56 -8.78 -2.01
CA GLU A 123 -19.48 -9.43 -0.69
C GLU A 123 -19.33 -10.95 -0.79
N GLU A 124 -20.00 -11.59 -1.76
CA GLU A 124 -19.83 -13.03 -2.00
C GLU A 124 -18.42 -13.37 -2.51
N VAL A 125 -17.89 -12.57 -3.45
CA VAL A 125 -16.52 -12.73 -3.96
C VAL A 125 -15.50 -12.52 -2.84
N ALA A 126 -15.67 -11.45 -2.06
CA ALA A 126 -14.79 -11.17 -0.94
C ALA A 126 -14.83 -12.30 0.10
N HIS A 127 -16.01 -12.84 0.41
CA HIS A 127 -16.14 -14.02 1.28
C HIS A 127 -15.39 -15.22 0.71
N ARG A 128 -15.55 -15.52 -0.59
CA ARG A 128 -14.88 -16.65 -1.25
C ARG A 128 -13.36 -16.52 -1.21
N GLU A 129 -12.85 -15.30 -1.42
CA GLU A 129 -11.42 -15.02 -1.39
C GLU A 129 -10.84 -15.07 0.04
N VAL A 130 -11.61 -14.63 1.03
CA VAL A 130 -11.22 -14.84 2.44
C VAL A 130 -11.17 -16.33 2.75
N CYS A 131 -12.21 -17.09 2.38
CA CYS A 131 -12.26 -18.55 2.59
C CYS A 131 -11.07 -19.28 1.93
N SER A 132 -10.61 -18.86 0.76
CA SER A 132 -9.48 -19.50 0.08
C SER A 132 -8.14 -19.24 0.78
N ARG A 133 -8.02 -18.12 1.51
CA ARG A 133 -6.82 -17.70 2.23
C ARG A 133 -6.79 -18.13 3.70
N THR A 134 -7.95 -18.48 4.28
CA THR A 134 -8.07 -18.80 5.70
C THR A 134 -8.24 -20.28 5.97
N THR A 135 -7.64 -20.75 7.07
CA THR A 135 -7.94 -22.07 7.64
C THR A 135 -9.33 -22.10 8.28
N ASP A 136 -9.93 -23.29 8.44
CA ASP A 136 -11.24 -23.46 9.09
C ASP A 136 -11.27 -22.86 10.51
N ALA A 137 -10.16 -22.97 11.24
CA ALA A 137 -10.02 -22.40 12.58
C ALA A 137 -10.05 -20.86 12.56
N GLU A 138 -9.37 -20.23 11.61
CA GLU A 138 -9.41 -18.77 11.41
C GLU A 138 -10.80 -18.34 10.96
N MET A 139 -11.40 -19.06 10.01
CA MET A 139 -12.72 -18.77 9.47
C MET A 139 -13.82 -18.83 10.54
N SER A 140 -13.75 -19.80 11.47
CA SER A 140 -14.67 -19.90 12.61
C SER A 140 -14.60 -18.69 13.55
N SER A 141 -13.42 -18.07 13.64
CA SER A 141 -13.22 -16.85 14.44
C SER A 141 -13.78 -15.63 13.70
N LEU A 142 -13.59 -15.53 12.38
CA LEU A 142 -14.09 -14.44 11.55
C LEU A 142 -15.61 -14.34 11.49
N ARG A 143 -16.32 -15.48 11.45
CA ARG A 143 -17.80 -15.50 11.42
C ARG A 143 -18.44 -14.76 12.60
N ARG A 144 -17.77 -14.69 13.75
CA ARG A 144 -18.23 -13.92 14.91
C ARG A 144 -18.10 -12.40 14.72
N TYR A 145 -17.19 -11.95 13.85
CA TYR A 145 -16.92 -10.53 13.56
C TYR A 145 -17.71 -9.98 12.36
N ALA A 146 -18.11 -10.85 11.43
CA ALA A 146 -18.97 -10.48 10.30
C ALA A 146 -20.43 -10.13 10.71
N SER A 147 -20.74 -10.20 12.01
CA SER A 147 -22.04 -9.80 12.54
C SER A 147 -22.12 -8.28 12.77
N GLY A 148 -23.15 -7.64 12.22
CA GLY A 148 -23.52 -6.25 12.52
C GLY A 148 -22.99 -5.20 11.52
N MET A 149 -21.70 -4.86 11.60
CA MET A 149 -21.11 -3.70 10.86
C MET A 149 -19.94 -4.04 9.93
N THR A 150 -19.27 -5.19 10.12
CA THR A 150 -18.10 -5.55 9.31
C THR A 150 -18.53 -6.32 8.07
N THR A 151 -18.15 -5.84 6.90
CA THR A 151 -18.43 -6.53 5.62
C THR A 151 -17.30 -7.48 5.24
N TRP A 152 -17.56 -8.49 4.40
CA TRP A 152 -16.53 -9.38 3.87
C TRP A 152 -15.49 -8.63 3.07
N LEU A 153 -15.89 -7.59 2.34
CA LEU A 153 -14.95 -6.72 1.64
C LEU A 153 -13.98 -6.03 2.62
N SER A 154 -14.49 -5.59 3.77
CA SER A 154 -13.67 -5.00 4.83
C SER A 154 -12.74 -6.03 5.48
N ILE A 155 -13.19 -7.28 5.59
CA ILE A 155 -12.36 -8.40 6.08
C ILE A 155 -11.26 -8.71 5.07
N LEU A 156 -11.59 -8.85 3.78
CA LEU A 156 -10.62 -9.09 2.71
C LEU A 156 -9.54 -8.00 2.67
N HIS A 157 -9.92 -6.73 2.81
CA HIS A 157 -8.97 -5.63 2.89
C HIS A 157 -7.97 -5.82 4.04
N ARG A 158 -8.39 -6.35 5.19
CA ARG A 158 -7.47 -6.65 6.31
C ARG A 158 -6.54 -7.82 5.99
N PHE A 159 -7.00 -8.82 5.24
CA PHE A 159 -6.16 -9.92 4.76
C PHE A 159 -5.11 -9.49 3.74
N GLU A 160 -5.32 -8.38 3.04
CA GLU A 160 -4.30 -7.77 2.17
C GLU A 160 -3.25 -6.98 2.96
N HIS A 161 -3.57 -6.60 4.19
CA HIS A 161 -2.73 -5.76 5.04
C HIS A 161 -2.55 -6.41 6.43
N LEU A 162 -2.11 -7.67 6.41
CA LEU A 162 -1.88 -8.43 7.65
C LEU A 162 -0.82 -7.75 8.52
N LEU A 163 -1.00 -7.87 9.82
CA LEU A 163 -0.03 -7.39 10.79
C LEU A 163 1.21 -8.30 10.74
N LEU A 164 2.38 -7.70 10.52
CA LEU A 164 3.66 -8.38 10.49
C LEU A 164 4.47 -8.02 11.74
N PHE A 165 5.16 -9.00 12.31
CA PHE A 165 6.08 -8.82 13.42
C PHE A 165 7.51 -8.69 12.88
N ASP A 166 7.81 -7.56 12.25
CA ASP A 166 9.08 -7.28 11.58
C ASP A 166 10.27 -7.18 12.55
N VAL A 167 10.02 -6.98 13.84
CA VAL A 167 11.06 -6.91 14.87
C VAL A 167 10.82 -7.96 15.96
N LEU A 168 11.77 -8.88 16.11
CA LEU A 168 11.83 -9.81 17.24
C LEU A 168 12.96 -9.42 18.18
N ALA A 169 12.62 -9.14 19.44
CA ALA A 169 13.58 -8.78 20.48
C ALA A 169 13.56 -9.84 21.60
N GLY A 170 14.73 -10.23 22.10
CA GLY A 170 14.87 -11.23 23.16
C GLY A 170 15.46 -12.55 22.65
N ARG A 171 15.20 -13.64 23.38
CA ARG A 171 15.73 -14.98 23.05
C ARG A 171 14.60 -16.01 22.97
N GLY A 172 14.77 -16.98 22.09
CA GLY A 172 13.87 -18.12 22.01
C GLY A 172 12.53 -17.82 21.36
N ILE A 173 12.47 -16.80 20.49
CA ILE A 173 11.38 -16.59 19.55
C ILE A 173 11.95 -16.46 18.15
N GLU A 174 11.23 -16.95 17.15
CA GLU A 174 11.59 -16.85 15.73
C GLU A 174 10.35 -16.80 14.85
N HIS A 175 10.52 -16.35 13.60
CA HIS A 175 9.49 -16.45 12.57
C HIS A 175 9.40 -17.89 12.07
N ARG A 176 8.20 -18.46 12.06
CA ARG A 176 8.03 -19.83 11.55
C ARG A 176 8.21 -19.84 10.05
N ASN A 177 9.18 -20.61 9.58
CA ASN A 177 9.55 -20.70 8.17
C ASN A 177 9.87 -19.33 7.53
N GLY A 178 10.29 -18.34 8.32
CA GLY A 178 10.54 -16.98 7.85
C GLY A 178 9.27 -16.16 7.58
N ASP A 179 8.09 -16.64 7.99
CA ASP A 179 6.84 -15.89 7.89
C ASP A 179 6.72 -14.90 9.05
N GLU A 180 6.87 -13.60 8.75
CA GLU A 180 6.80 -12.51 9.72
C GLU A 180 5.42 -12.34 10.36
N SER A 181 4.36 -12.91 9.78
CA SER A 181 3.03 -12.90 10.39
C SER A 181 2.88 -13.92 11.53
N ARG A 182 3.86 -14.82 11.72
CA ARG A 182 3.77 -15.91 12.70
C ARG A 182 5.04 -16.06 13.52
N VAL A 183 4.93 -15.76 14.81
CA VAL A 183 6.01 -15.89 15.78
C VAL A 183 5.83 -17.15 16.63
N TYR A 184 6.91 -17.91 16.80
CA TYR A 184 6.92 -19.14 17.59
C TYR A 184 8.02 -19.10 18.64
N GLY A 185 7.71 -19.67 19.80
CA GLY A 185 8.71 -19.94 20.83
C GLY A 185 9.54 -21.16 20.47
N THR A 186 10.86 -21.06 20.56
CA THR A 186 11.76 -22.19 20.34
C THR A 186 11.95 -22.97 21.65
N THR A 187 11.87 -24.30 21.58
CA THR A 187 11.91 -25.22 22.74
C THR A 187 13.25 -25.26 23.48
N ASN A 188 14.29 -24.59 22.97
CA ASN A 188 15.64 -24.57 23.56
C ASN A 188 15.84 -23.53 24.69
N ALA A 189 14.77 -22.91 25.19
CA ALA A 189 14.83 -22.09 26.39
C ALA A 189 14.86 -22.97 27.66
N THR A 190 15.89 -23.81 27.79
CA THR A 190 16.23 -24.41 29.07
C THR A 190 16.62 -23.29 30.03
N ILE A 191 15.71 -22.97 30.93
CA ILE A 191 16.00 -22.38 32.24
C ILE A 191 16.52 -20.94 32.22
N ASN A 192 15.87 -20.01 31.51
CA ASN A 192 16.01 -18.61 31.93
C ASN A 192 14.81 -17.72 31.62
N ARG A 193 14.51 -16.85 32.58
CA ARG A 193 13.48 -15.79 32.58
C ARG A 193 13.78 -14.69 31.55
N TYR A 194 14.01 -15.04 30.29
CA TYR A 194 14.18 -14.04 29.25
C TYR A 194 12.80 -13.63 28.73
N CYS A 195 12.49 -12.34 28.85
CA CYS A 195 11.36 -11.74 28.18
C CYS A 195 11.68 -11.64 26.68
N SER A 196 10.71 -12.01 25.86
CA SER A 196 10.78 -11.89 24.42
C SER A 196 9.60 -11.07 23.93
N THR A 197 9.84 -10.22 22.95
CA THR A 197 8.89 -9.25 22.45
C THR A 197 8.89 -9.31 20.94
N ALA A 198 7.72 -9.52 20.36
CA ALA A 198 7.49 -9.35 18.93
C ALA A 198 6.82 -7.99 18.73
N VAL A 199 7.38 -7.17 17.84
CA VAL A 199 6.90 -5.81 17.57
C VAL A 199 6.53 -5.72 16.11
N SER A 200 5.38 -5.10 15.84
CA SER A 200 5.00 -4.63 14.52
C SER A 200 5.35 -3.14 14.42
N SER A 201 6.54 -2.83 13.91
CA SER A 201 7.06 -1.46 13.86
C SER A 201 6.46 -0.65 12.72
N SER A 202 6.11 -1.33 11.62
CA SER A 202 5.51 -0.72 10.44
C SER A 202 4.02 -0.43 10.59
N TYR A 203 3.39 -0.90 11.67
CA TYR A 203 1.95 -0.76 11.90
C TYR A 203 1.65 0.09 13.15
N ILE A 204 1.44 1.38 12.95
CA ILE A 204 1.01 2.29 14.01
C ILE A 204 -0.51 2.16 14.15
N MET A 205 -0.97 1.46 15.19
CA MET A 205 -2.40 1.37 15.51
C MET A 205 -2.94 2.74 15.97
N THR A 206 -3.57 3.49 15.05
CA THR A 206 -4.31 4.71 15.40
C THR A 206 -5.73 4.40 15.88
N THR A 207 -6.40 3.44 15.23
CA THR A 207 -7.73 2.92 15.57
C THR A 207 -7.88 1.51 15.01
N GLY A 208 -8.38 0.54 15.78
CA GLY A 208 -8.63 -0.80 15.25
C GLY A 208 -8.66 -1.89 16.31
N LEU A 209 -9.13 -3.08 15.90
CA LEU A 209 -9.06 -4.31 16.67
C LEU A 209 -8.19 -5.29 15.87
N HIS A 210 -7.07 -5.72 16.45
CA HIS A 210 -6.26 -6.80 15.91
C HIS A 210 -6.51 -8.06 16.71
N PHE A 211 -6.55 -9.17 16.01
CA PHE A 211 -6.64 -10.49 16.62
C PHE A 211 -5.31 -11.18 16.44
N VAL A 212 -4.80 -11.74 17.53
CA VAL A 212 -3.65 -12.62 17.52
C VAL A 212 -4.08 -13.93 18.16
N LYS A 213 -3.78 -15.05 17.50
CA LYS A 213 -3.97 -16.38 18.08
C LYS A 213 -2.64 -16.84 18.66
N PHE A 214 -2.65 -17.19 19.93
CA PHE A 214 -1.49 -17.76 20.58
C PHE A 214 -1.71 -19.27 20.76
N GLU A 215 -0.70 -20.04 20.36
CA GLU A 215 -0.59 -21.45 20.72
C GLU A 215 0.54 -21.55 21.75
N ILE A 216 0.16 -21.69 23.01
CA ILE A 216 1.09 -21.53 24.13
C ILE A 216 1.29 -22.87 24.82
N THR A 217 2.55 -23.27 24.97
CA THR A 217 2.97 -24.36 25.86
C THR A 217 3.57 -23.74 27.12
N GLY A 218 3.06 -24.12 28.31
CA GLY A 218 3.52 -23.58 29.60
C GLY A 218 2.69 -22.40 30.13
N SER A 219 3.31 -21.49 30.89
CA SER A 219 2.66 -20.36 31.58
C SER A 219 3.12 -19.01 31.02
N PRO A 220 2.35 -18.39 30.10
CA PRO A 220 2.74 -17.14 29.46
C PRO A 220 2.47 -15.92 30.35
N PHE A 221 3.24 -14.86 30.14
CA PHE A 221 2.89 -13.51 30.56
C PHE A 221 2.55 -12.72 29.30
N LEU A 222 1.26 -12.39 29.11
CA LEU A 222 0.78 -11.59 27.99
C LEU A 222 0.56 -10.15 28.47
N GLY A 223 1.08 -9.17 27.74
CA GLY A 223 0.98 -7.75 28.04
C GLY A 223 0.94 -6.92 26.77
#